data_AF-A0A822H6S0-F1
#
_entry.id   AF-A0A822H6S0-F1
#
_cell.length_a   1.000
_cell.length_b   1.000
_cell.length_c   1.000
_cell.angle_alpha   90.00
_cell.angle_beta   90.00
_cell.angle_gamma   90.00
#
_symmetry.space_group_name_H-M   'P 1'
#
loop_
_entity.id
_entity.type
_entity.pdbx_description
1 polymer ?
#
loop_
_entity_poly.entity_id
_entity_poly.type
_entity_poly.pdbx_seq_one_letter_code
_entity_poly.pdbx_strand_id
1 'polypeptide(L)'
;IWLIVINTCTGISSPIQPFTTYKHSTTLQQDIADLWWTVDDAEQEIMFELHIKSTGWIALGISPAGGMKGADIAVGWVDSSGNVFLQDRYATSNTRPVLDNT
;
A
#
# COMPACT_ATOMS: atom_id res chain seq x y z
N ILE A 1 9.74 -9.70 4.23
CA ILE A 1 8.60 -8.98 3.64
C ILE A 1 7.37 -9.81 3.88
N TRP A 2 6.45 -9.34 4.72
CA TRP A 2 5.16 -9.99 4.96
C TRP A 2 4.05 -9.00 4.59
N LEU A 3 3.44 -9.19 3.43
CA LEU A 3 2.29 -8.43 2.97
C LEU A 3 1.01 -9.10 3.50
N ILE A 4 0.12 -8.32 4.13
CA ILE A 4 -1.22 -8.80 4.53
C ILE A 4 -2.23 -8.15 3.59
N VAL A 5 -2.71 -8.92 2.62
CA VAL A 5 -3.78 -8.50 1.70
C VAL A 5 -5.11 -9.05 2.19
N ILE A 6 -5.98 -8.19 2.72
CA ILE A 6 -7.39 -8.50 2.90
C ILE A 6 -8.23 -7.30 2.45
N ASN A 7 -8.35 -7.15 1.13
CA ASN A 7 -9.57 -6.70 0.44
C ASN A 7 -9.58 -5.11 0.15
N THR A 8 -10.21 -4.26 -0.74
CA THR A 8 -11.39 -4.00 -1.70
C THR A 8 -11.31 -4.18 -3.24
N CYS A 9 -12.49 -4.18 -3.94
CA CYS A 9 -12.65 -4.13 -5.42
C CYS A 9 -14.02 -3.58 -5.86
N THR A 10 -14.02 -2.72 -6.87
CA THR A 10 -14.94 -2.79 -8.04
C THR A 10 -14.22 -2.28 -9.28
N GLY A 11 -14.00 -3.15 -10.28
CA GLY A 11 -13.73 -2.78 -11.67
C GLY A 11 -12.47 -1.94 -11.98
N ILE A 12 -11.34 -2.60 -12.26
CA ILE A 12 -10.23 -2.02 -13.03
C ILE A 12 -10.14 -2.75 -14.37
N SER A 13 -10.10 -2.01 -15.48
CA SER A 13 -9.96 -2.59 -16.83
C SER A 13 -8.57 -3.21 -17.03
N SER A 14 -8.51 -4.37 -17.69
CA SER A 14 -7.25 -5.06 -18.00
C SER A 14 -6.65 -4.57 -19.32
N PRO A 15 -5.31 -4.42 -19.46
CA PRO A 15 -4.31 -4.61 -18.42
C PRO A 15 -4.32 -3.48 -17.38
N ILE A 16 -4.04 -3.83 -16.13
CA ILE A 16 -3.71 -2.84 -15.10
C ILE A 16 -2.37 -2.20 -15.50
N GLN A 17 -2.35 -0.87 -15.61
CA GLN A 17 -1.18 -0.07 -15.95
C GLN A 17 -1.11 1.11 -14.97
N PRO A 18 0.09 1.61 -14.65
CA PRO A 18 0.22 2.72 -13.72
C PRO A 18 -0.27 4.04 -14.34
N PHE A 19 -0.70 4.99 -13.51
CA PHE A 19 -1.16 6.31 -13.97
C PHE A 19 -0.02 7.21 -14.48
N THR A 20 1.23 6.90 -14.12
CA THR A 20 2.45 7.60 -14.58
C THR A 20 3.65 6.66 -14.75
N THR A 21 4.76 7.20 -15.25
CA THR A 21 6.00 6.44 -15.48
C THR A 21 6.83 6.32 -14.21
N TYR A 22 7.00 5.10 -13.71
CA TYR A 22 7.82 4.78 -12.54
C TYR A 22 9.16 4.14 -12.93
N LYS A 23 10.24 4.43 -12.18
CA LYS A 23 11.57 3.82 -12.38
C LYS A 23 11.61 2.32 -12.04
N HIS A 24 10.74 1.87 -11.13
CA HIS A 24 10.75 0.52 -10.58
C HIS A 24 9.34 -0.07 -10.46
N SER A 25 9.24 -1.40 -10.52
CA SER A 25 8.00 -2.13 -10.28
C SER A 25 8.25 -3.54 -9.75
N THR A 26 7.23 -4.13 -9.13
CA THR A 26 7.21 -5.54 -8.73
C THR A 26 5.78 -6.06 -8.60
N THR A 27 5.54 -7.28 -9.08
CA THR A 27 4.30 -8.01 -8.79
C THR A 27 4.43 -8.65 -7.42
N LEU A 28 3.71 -8.11 -6.44
CA LEU A 28 3.70 -8.60 -5.06
C LEU A 28 2.93 -9.93 -4.94
N GLN A 29 1.86 -10.08 -5.72
CA GLN A 29 1.10 -11.33 -5.84
C GLN A 29 0.47 -11.40 -7.23
N GLN A 30 0.74 -12.49 -7.96
CA GLN A 30 0.26 -12.70 -9.33
C GLN A 30 -1.25 -12.47 -9.44
N ASP A 31 -1.64 -11.68 -10.43
CA ASP A 31 -3.01 -11.25 -10.75
C ASP A 31 -3.77 -10.53 -9.62
N ILE A 32 -3.15 -10.25 -8.47
CA ILE A 32 -3.81 -9.72 -7.27
C ILE A 32 -3.22 -8.38 -6.84
N ALA A 33 -1.89 -8.20 -6.84
CA ALA A 33 -1.24 -6.99 -6.33
C ALA A 33 0.05 -6.66 -7.09
N ASP A 34 0.12 -5.47 -7.66
CA ASP A 34 1.26 -4.91 -8.37
C ASP A 34 1.63 -3.54 -7.78
N LEU A 35 2.93 -3.32 -7.55
CA LEU A 35 3.49 -2.11 -6.93
C LEU A 35 4.51 -1.46 -7.88
N TRP A 36 4.36 -0.16 -8.10
CA TRP A 36 5.32 0.69 -8.80
C TRP A 36 5.88 1.74 -7.84
N TRP A 37 7.14 2.15 -8.05
CA TRP A 37 7.70 3.27 -7.30
C TRP A 37 8.81 4.03 -8.04
N THR A 38 9.02 5.27 -7.63
CA THR A 38 10.10 6.13 -8.09
C THR A 38 10.63 6.91 -6.90
N VAL A 39 11.94 7.12 -6.85
CA VAL A 39 12.58 8.04 -5.88
C VAL A 39 12.83 9.35 -6.59
N ASP A 40 12.50 10.47 -5.96
CA ASP A 40 12.94 11.80 -6.35
C ASP A 40 13.94 12.35 -5.34
N ASP A 41 15.22 12.33 -5.72
CA ASP A 41 16.32 12.77 -4.87
C ASP A 41 16.36 14.30 -4.70
N ALA A 42 15.64 15.08 -5.51
CA ALA A 42 15.59 16.54 -5.40
C ALA A 42 14.55 17.00 -4.38
N GLU A 43 13.33 16.44 -4.44
CA GLU A 43 12.27 16.72 -3.47
C GLU A 43 12.36 15.86 -2.19
N GLN A 44 13.27 14.86 -2.17
CA GLN A 44 13.47 13.88 -1.08
C GLN A 44 12.26 12.96 -0.84
N GLU A 45 11.47 12.68 -1.89
CA GLU A 45 10.25 11.87 -1.83
C GLU A 45 10.41 10.49 -2.48
N ILE A 46 9.57 9.53 -2.07
CA ILE A 46 9.37 8.27 -2.78
C ILE A 46 7.90 8.14 -3.13
N MET A 47 7.57 8.26 -4.42
CA MET A 47 6.21 8.04 -4.90
C MET A 47 5.95 6.56 -5.09
N PHE A 48 4.86 6.05 -4.50
CA PHE A 48 4.39 4.68 -4.67
C PHE A 48 3.03 4.66 -5.38
N GLU A 49 2.79 3.65 -6.21
CA GLU A 49 1.47 3.34 -6.76
C GLU A 49 1.19 1.84 -6.61
N LEU A 50 0.07 1.49 -5.98
CA LEU A 50 -0.31 0.12 -5.64
C LEU A 50 -1.67 -0.20 -6.25
N HIS A 51 -1.71 -1.12 -7.21
CA HIS A 51 -2.96 -1.65 -7.76
C HIS A 51 -3.24 -3.05 -7.21
N ILE A 52 -4.47 -3.27 -6.75
CA ILE A 52 -4.80 -4.45 -5.92
C ILE A 52 -6.28 -4.89 -6.08
N LYS A 53 -6.54 -6.20 -6.13
CA LYS A 53 -7.87 -6.83 -6.36
C LYS A 53 -8.34 -7.68 -5.18
N SER A 54 -9.58 -7.46 -4.71
CA SER A 54 -9.84 -7.54 -3.26
C SER A 54 -11.35 -7.22 -2.86
N THR A 55 -11.80 -7.09 -1.59
CA THR A 55 -13.20 -6.78 -1.07
C THR A 55 -13.38 -6.06 0.36
N GLY A 56 -12.46 -5.20 0.88
CA GLY A 56 -12.16 -4.90 2.33
C GLY A 56 -11.10 -3.77 2.61
N TRP A 57 -9.95 -4.04 3.26
CA TRP A 57 -8.84 -3.06 3.53
C TRP A 57 -7.42 -3.47 3.05
N ILE A 58 -6.59 -2.48 2.70
CA ILE A 58 -5.20 -2.65 2.22
C ILE A 58 -4.18 -1.92 3.10
N ALA A 59 -2.93 -2.40 3.12
CA ALA A 59 -1.82 -1.73 3.80
C ALA A 59 -0.49 -1.93 3.05
N LEU A 60 0.30 -0.86 2.94
CA LEU A 60 1.69 -0.88 2.49
C LEU A 60 2.56 -0.37 3.63
N GLY A 61 3.62 -1.12 3.99
CA GLY A 61 4.47 -0.77 5.12
C GLY A 61 5.97 -0.90 4.84
N ILE A 62 6.73 0.13 5.20
CA ILE A 62 8.19 0.21 5.07
C ILE A 62 8.79 -0.08 6.44
N SER A 63 9.80 -0.95 6.51
CA SER A 63 10.42 -1.36 7.78
C SER A 63 11.90 -1.74 7.63
N PRO A 64 12.78 -1.42 8.60
CA PRO A 64 14.20 -1.76 8.54
C PRO A 64 14.50 -3.27 8.44
N ALA A 65 13.57 -4.12 8.89
CA ALA A 65 13.71 -5.58 8.92
C ALA A 65 12.76 -6.33 7.96
N GLY A 66 11.99 -5.63 7.13
CA GLY A 66 11.01 -6.24 6.22
C GLY A 66 9.89 -7.01 6.93
N GLY A 67 9.47 -6.55 8.10
CA GLY A 67 8.46 -7.16 8.97
C GLY A 67 7.71 -6.11 9.79
N MET A 68 6.59 -6.51 10.41
CA MET A 68 5.61 -5.57 10.94
C MET A 68 6.11 -4.67 12.09
N LYS A 69 6.83 -5.22 13.08
CA LYS A 69 7.38 -4.39 14.18
C LYS A 69 8.41 -3.38 13.65
N GLY A 70 8.20 -2.11 13.98
CA GLY A 70 9.02 -0.99 13.52
C GLY A 70 8.71 -0.57 12.09
N ALA A 71 7.54 -0.95 11.56
CA ALA A 71 7.06 -0.47 10.27
C ALA A 71 6.28 0.85 10.42
N ASP A 72 6.54 1.73 9.48
CA ASP A 72 5.71 2.84 9.05
C ASP A 72 4.72 2.29 8.00
N ILE A 73 3.41 2.60 8.10
CA ILE A 73 2.35 1.91 7.36
C ILE A 73 1.21 2.84 6.92
N ALA A 74 1.09 3.07 5.62
CA ALA A 74 -0.13 3.61 5.02
C ALA A 74 -1.21 2.52 4.91
N VAL A 75 -2.40 2.76 5.49
CA VAL A 75 -3.55 1.84 5.50
C VAL A 75 -4.77 2.50 4.85
N GLY A 76 -5.32 1.87 3.81
CA GLY A 76 -6.46 2.40 3.06
C GLY A 76 -7.62 1.41 2.97
N TRP A 77 -8.85 1.90 2.84
CA TRP A 77 -10.04 1.06 2.60
C TRP A 77 -11.17 1.87 1.96
N VAL A 78 -12.22 1.17 1.52
CA VAL A 78 -13.48 1.78 1.10
C VAL A 78 -14.59 1.23 1.99
N ASP A 79 -15.46 2.10 2.49
CA ASP A 79 -16.60 1.65 3.32
C ASP A 79 -17.79 1.13 2.48
N SER A 80 -18.82 0.65 3.18
CA SER A 80 -20.06 0.15 2.57
C SER A 80 -20.91 1.21 1.84
N SER A 81 -20.54 2.48 1.96
CA SER A 81 -21.18 3.61 1.28
C SER A 81 -20.33 4.16 0.12
N GLY A 82 -19.16 3.59 -0.14
CA GLY A 82 -18.24 4.01 -1.20
C GLY A 82 -17.27 5.12 -0.79
N ASN A 83 -17.22 5.52 0.49
CA ASN A 83 -16.27 6.52 0.96
C ASN A 83 -14.87 5.90 1.04
N VAL A 84 -13.87 6.56 0.46
CA VAL A 84 -12.46 6.15 0.50
C VAL A 84 -11.80 6.74 1.74
N PHE A 85 -11.03 5.93 2.45
CA PHE A 85 -10.22 6.35 3.60
C PHE A 85 -8.77 5.95 3.40
N LEU A 86 -7.86 6.80 3.91
CA LEU A 86 -6.44 6.54 4.04
C LEU A 86 -6.00 7.02 5.42
N GLN A 87 -5.12 6.27 6.09
CA GLN A 87 -4.57 6.60 7.39
C GLN A 87 -3.10 6.22 7.48
N ASP A 88 -2.32 7.11 8.08
CA ASP A 88 -0.94 6.84 8.49
C ASP A 88 -0.90 6.17 9.88
N ARG A 89 0.02 5.22 10.06
CA ARG A 89 0.03 4.25 11.17
C ARG A 89 1.39 3.62 11.46
N TYR A 90 1.92 3.85 12.66
CA TYR A 90 3.11 3.15 13.15
C TYR A 90 2.83 1.81 13.86
N ALA A 91 3.67 0.81 13.60
CA ALA A 91 3.57 -0.54 14.17
C ALA A 91 4.64 -0.80 15.25
N THR A 92 4.34 -0.43 16.50
CA THR A 92 5.22 -0.65 17.68
C THR A 92 5.55 -2.13 17.96
N SER A 93 4.71 -3.06 17.49
CA SER A 93 4.89 -4.51 17.61
C SER A 93 4.13 -5.24 16.49
N ASN A 94 4.16 -6.58 16.47
CA ASN A 94 3.37 -7.41 15.55
C ASN A 94 1.88 -7.48 15.99
N THR A 95 1.26 -6.31 16.15
CA THR A 95 -0.12 -6.08 16.62
C THR A 95 -0.74 -4.98 15.75
N ARG A 96 -2.06 -4.74 15.85
CA ARG A 96 -2.72 -3.63 15.13
C ARG A 96 -1.90 -2.34 15.28
N PRO A 97 -1.45 -1.70 14.18
CA PRO A 97 -0.72 -0.44 14.23
C PRO A 97 -1.53 0.65 14.93
N VAL A 98 -0.86 1.56 15.64
CA VAL A 98 -1.50 2.76 16.18
C VAL A 98 -1.83 3.73 15.03
N LEU A 99 -2.51 4.84 15.30
CA LEU A 99 -2.48 5.97 14.35
C LEU A 99 -1.13 6.65 14.53
N ASP A 100 -0.50 7.06 13.43
CA ASP A 100 0.53 8.09 13.51
C ASP A 100 -0.09 9.48 13.29
N ASN A 101 0.55 10.51 13.85
CA ASN A 101 0.02 11.87 13.91
C ASN A 101 1.09 12.95 14.19
N THR A 102 2.38 12.67 13.99
CA THR A 102 3.50 13.56 14.35
C THR A 102 4.55 13.69 13.26
#